data_AF-A0A7K1Y264-F1
#
_entry.id   AF-A0A7K1Y264-F1
#
_cell.length_a   1.000
_cell.length_b   1.000
_cell.length_c   1.000
_cell.angle_alpha   90.00
_cell.angle_beta   90.00
_cell.angle_gamma   90.00
#
_symmetry.space_group_name_H-M   'P 1'
#
loop_
_entity.id
_entity.type
_entity.pdbx_description
1 polymer ?
#
loop_
_entity_poly.entity_id
_entity_poly.type
_entity_poly.pdbx_seq_one_letter_code
_entity_poly.pdbx_strand_id
1 'polypeptide(L)'
;MRIFVLIFFSAALLASGCRKEDKISYDPSARLSFSGTSLFFDTLFTGVESASRRVTIYNRHDHALRISWLKLGRGKGSPFDLIIDGKSADSAGNIMVRGKDSLIVFIKATVPPTAEVAAFDVRDSITVLINGNRQSVELTAFGQNVNFYNDSIINQDRTWNNRLPYLVYRTLVVEANKTLTIQRGCRIYFHKDARLFVRGTLRVEGSFAEPVSFSGDRLEKLYTNLPGQWSGIHFSGTSTNNLIRNAVIRNALTAIRSDSVQGIAPKLVLANSIVKNMQVSGFSGYRTSLAAFNNLFYNCGQYLFYGAFGGTYNLKQNTFANEGFIFPRQMSSVYFSDFDPGKTPVITGELSLTLVNNIIWGSLATELVIERKATTGAATQLLLTNLFKTSNTSLLNPGNNFNADPFFISPQAGIYRLGNMSPALNKGIDLSMDPDFNNYLSVDLQNTKRNFPSEAGSYEN
;
A
#
# COMPACT_ATOMS: atom_id res chain seq x y z
N MET A 1 66.50 24.63 15.86
CA MET A 1 65.31 25.52 15.86
C MET A 1 64.02 24.80 15.44
N ARG A 2 63.98 24.03 14.33
CA ARG A 2 62.76 23.34 13.87
C ARG A 2 62.17 22.29 14.84
N ILE A 3 63.00 21.52 15.55
CA ILE A 3 62.56 20.51 16.53
C ILE A 3 61.93 21.14 17.79
N PHE A 4 62.49 22.26 18.27
CA PHE A 4 61.93 22.98 19.43
C PHE A 4 60.57 23.60 19.13
N VAL A 5 60.34 24.10 17.91
CA VAL A 5 59.03 24.60 17.47
C VAL A 5 57.99 23.48 17.40
N LEU A 6 58.38 22.30 16.90
CA LEU A 6 57.52 21.11 16.86
C LEU A 6 57.15 20.58 18.25
N ILE A 7 58.09 20.60 19.21
CA ILE A 7 57.81 20.19 20.60
C ILE A 7 56.89 21.21 21.29
N PHE A 8 57.09 22.51 21.04
CA PHE A 8 56.23 23.57 21.60
C PHE A 8 54.81 23.54 21.01
N PHE A 9 54.66 23.28 19.72
CA PHE A 9 53.34 23.12 19.08
C PHE A 9 52.62 21.85 19.54
N SER A 10 53.35 20.75 19.72
CA SER A 10 52.84 19.49 20.30
C SER A 10 52.38 19.67 21.75
N ALA A 11 53.15 20.41 22.57
CA ALA A 11 52.81 20.69 23.97
C ALA A 11 51.62 21.65 24.09
N ALA A 12 51.49 22.63 23.20
CA ALA A 12 50.32 23.52 23.14
C ALA A 12 49.03 22.78 22.74
N LEU A 13 49.12 21.79 21.84
CA LEU A 13 47.99 20.91 21.47
C LEU A 13 47.55 20.00 22.62
N LEU A 14 48.47 19.58 23.50
CA LEU A 14 48.16 18.81 24.71
C LEU A 14 47.56 19.68 25.83
N ALA A 15 47.90 20.98 25.88
CA ALA A 15 47.36 21.93 26.88
C ALA A 15 45.95 22.46 26.54
N SER A 16 45.52 22.38 25.27
CA SER A 16 44.13 22.71 24.86
C SER A 16 43.08 21.67 25.27
N GLY A 17 43.49 20.59 25.94
CA GLY A 17 42.61 19.52 26.44
C GLY A 17 41.97 19.77 27.80
N CYS A 18 41.70 21.02 28.21
CA CYS A 18 40.93 21.29 29.43
C CYS A 18 39.46 20.89 29.22
N ARG A 19 39.09 19.65 29.56
CA ARG A 19 37.69 19.30 29.80
C ARG A 19 37.22 20.10 31.02
N LYS A 20 36.49 21.19 30.78
CA LYS A 20 35.75 21.91 31.82
C LYS A 20 34.85 20.87 32.50
N GLU A 21 35.04 20.63 33.80
CA GLU A 21 34.11 19.78 34.54
C GLU A 21 32.73 20.44 34.45
N ASP A 22 31.74 19.68 33.99
CA ASP A 22 30.37 20.15 33.87
C ASP A 22 29.80 20.38 35.29
N LYS A 23 29.82 21.64 35.74
CA LYS A 23 29.13 22.02 36.99
C LYS A 23 27.66 21.65 36.89
N ILE A 24 27.14 20.94 37.88
CA ILE A 24 25.73 20.60 37.99
C ILE A 24 24.98 21.77 38.64
N SER A 25 23.91 22.24 38.01
CA SER A 25 23.04 23.26 38.59
C SER A 25 21.97 22.63 39.47
N TYR A 26 21.80 23.18 40.66
CA TYR A 26 20.76 22.81 41.64
C TYR A 26 19.64 23.85 41.73
N ASP A 27 19.59 24.78 40.78
CA ASP A 27 18.58 25.84 40.73
C ASP A 27 17.15 25.25 40.63
N PRO A 28 16.26 25.52 41.61
CA PRO A 28 14.86 25.09 41.58
C PRO A 28 14.03 25.80 40.49
N SER A 29 14.53 26.84 39.84
CA SER A 29 13.87 27.47 38.70
C SER A 29 14.29 26.85 37.35
N ALA A 30 15.33 26.01 37.32
CA ALA A 30 15.77 25.36 36.09
C ALA A 30 14.68 24.47 35.48
N ARG A 31 14.58 24.48 34.14
CA ARG A 31 13.60 23.71 33.37
C ARG A 31 14.28 23.06 32.17
N LEU A 32 13.85 21.85 31.83
CA LEU A 32 14.19 21.24 30.54
C LEU A 32 13.18 21.68 29.49
N SER A 33 13.59 21.71 28.23
CA SER A 33 12.68 21.92 27.09
C SER A 33 12.47 20.60 26.36
N PHE A 34 11.32 20.41 25.72
CA PHE A 34 11.00 19.20 24.97
C PHE A 34 10.83 19.51 23.49
N SER A 35 11.02 18.51 22.62
CA SER A 35 10.76 18.64 21.18
C SER A 35 9.28 18.89 20.84
N GLY A 36 8.37 18.69 21.80
CA GLY A 36 6.94 18.96 21.69
C GLY A 36 6.25 18.75 23.05
N THR A 37 5.01 19.21 23.16
CA THR A 37 4.18 19.02 24.37
C THR A 37 3.42 17.69 24.37
N SER A 38 3.22 17.10 23.19
CA SER A 38 2.62 15.78 23.02
C SER A 38 3.30 14.99 21.90
N LEU A 39 3.17 13.66 21.99
CA LEU A 39 3.58 12.71 20.97
C LEU A 39 2.40 11.82 20.61
N PHE A 40 2.00 11.85 19.33
CA PHE A 40 0.87 11.08 18.82
C PHE A 40 1.35 9.90 17.96
N PHE A 41 0.82 8.71 18.22
CA PHE A 41 1.17 7.46 17.53
C PHE A 41 0.18 7.06 16.43
N ASP A 42 -0.87 7.84 16.19
CA ASP A 42 -2.00 7.46 15.32
C ASP A 42 -2.75 6.24 15.88
N THR A 43 -3.34 5.43 15.01
CA THR A 43 -4.07 4.21 15.37
C THR A 43 -3.12 3.01 15.48
N LEU A 44 -3.13 2.37 16.65
CA LEU A 44 -2.35 1.20 17.00
C LEU A 44 -3.26 -0.03 17.06
N PHE A 45 -2.94 -1.05 16.28
CA PHE A 45 -3.63 -2.33 16.38
C PHE A 45 -3.23 -3.05 17.67
N THR A 46 -4.20 -3.60 18.37
CA THR A 46 -3.96 -4.30 19.64
C THR A 46 -3.12 -5.56 19.45
N GLY A 47 -2.22 -5.83 20.38
CA GLY A 47 -1.32 -6.99 20.34
C GLY A 47 -0.13 -6.85 19.40
N VAL A 48 0.09 -5.67 18.81
CA VAL A 48 1.21 -5.38 17.91
C VAL A 48 2.04 -4.23 18.45
N GLU A 49 3.36 -4.37 18.37
CA GLU A 49 4.31 -3.32 18.74
C GLU A 49 4.30 -2.20 17.67
N SER A 50 4.22 -0.95 18.11
CA SER A 50 4.31 0.21 17.24
C SER A 50 5.73 0.45 16.73
N ALA A 51 5.88 1.16 15.61
CA ALA A 51 7.16 1.79 15.27
C ALA A 51 7.62 2.77 16.37
N SER A 52 8.93 2.85 16.60
CA SER A 52 9.48 3.78 17.58
C SER A 52 9.28 5.24 17.17
N ARG A 53 8.78 6.06 18.09
CA ARG A 53 8.80 7.52 18.04
C ARG A 53 9.90 8.04 18.97
N ARG A 54 10.20 9.33 18.90
CA ARG A 54 11.19 9.95 19.79
C ARG A 54 10.70 11.26 20.37
N VAL A 55 11.13 11.54 21.59
CA VAL A 55 11.09 12.86 22.22
C VAL A 55 12.52 13.24 22.55
N THR A 56 12.89 14.47 22.21
CA THR A 56 14.18 15.04 22.59
C THR A 56 14.00 15.98 23.77
N ILE A 57 14.76 15.75 24.82
CA ILE A 57 14.78 16.55 26.04
C ILE A 57 16.06 17.41 26.00
N TYR A 58 15.89 18.72 25.99
CA TYR A 58 16.97 19.68 25.83
C TYR A 58 17.30 20.34 27.16
N ASN A 59 18.59 20.37 27.50
CA ASN A 59 19.11 21.28 28.49
C ASN A 59 19.60 22.56 27.78
N ARG A 60 18.81 23.63 27.85
CA ARG A 60 19.16 24.93 27.25
C ARG A 60 20.07 25.78 28.14
N HIS A 61 20.34 25.36 29.37
CA HIS A 61 21.23 26.05 30.31
C HIS A 61 22.71 25.76 30.00
N ASP A 62 23.60 26.57 30.55
CA ASP A 62 25.05 26.42 30.39
C ASP A 62 25.64 25.33 31.30
N HIS A 63 24.97 25.05 32.40
CA HIS A 63 25.36 24.05 33.40
C HIS A 63 24.60 22.74 33.18
N ALA A 64 25.21 21.62 33.59
CA ALA A 64 24.55 20.33 33.52
C ALA A 64 23.34 20.29 34.46
N LEU A 65 22.29 19.60 34.03
CA LEU A 65 21.13 19.30 34.84
C LEU A 65 21.06 17.80 35.09
N ARG A 66 20.75 17.43 36.33
CA ARG A 66 20.53 16.04 36.70
C ARG A 66 19.03 15.76 36.77
N ILE A 67 18.56 14.90 35.88
CA ILE A 67 17.22 14.31 35.97
C ILE A 67 17.23 13.32 37.13
N SER A 68 16.50 13.67 38.20
CA SER A 68 16.33 12.80 39.36
C SER A 68 15.66 11.50 38.93
N TRP A 69 14.58 11.61 38.15
CA TRP A 69 13.96 10.48 37.46
C TRP A 69 13.19 10.92 36.22
N LEU A 70 13.09 9.99 35.29
CA LEU A 70 12.29 10.02 34.08
C LEU A 70 11.50 8.72 34.05
N LYS A 71 10.17 8.77 33.93
CA LYS A 71 9.31 7.58 33.95
C LYS A 71 8.01 7.79 33.20
N LEU A 72 7.33 6.70 32.90
CA LEU A 72 5.94 6.71 32.45
C LEU A 72 4.98 7.06 33.60
N GLY A 73 3.98 7.87 33.31
CA GLY A 73 2.97 8.32 34.28
C GLY A 73 2.19 7.16 34.90
N ARG A 74 1.83 6.18 34.08
CA ARG A 74 1.13 4.95 34.50
C ARG A 74 2.06 3.82 34.96
N GLY A 75 3.38 4.03 34.93
CA GLY A 75 4.38 3.02 35.29
C GLY A 75 4.19 1.70 34.53
N LYS A 76 4.22 0.56 35.25
CA LYS A 76 4.08 -0.79 34.66
C LYS A 76 2.73 -1.08 33.98
N GLY A 77 1.70 -0.26 34.24
CA GLY A 77 0.40 -0.38 33.57
C GLY A 77 0.30 0.46 32.30
N SER A 78 1.41 1.05 31.85
CA SER A 78 1.47 1.80 30.61
C SER A 78 1.47 0.85 29.41
N PRO A 79 0.74 1.18 28.34
CA PRO A 79 0.90 0.52 27.04
C PRO A 79 2.11 1.05 26.27
N PHE A 80 2.90 1.97 26.84
CA PHE A 80 4.10 2.53 26.25
C PHE A 80 5.35 1.99 26.93
N ASP A 81 6.44 1.90 26.18
CA ASP A 81 7.76 1.50 26.66
C ASP A 81 8.76 2.61 26.31
N LEU A 82 9.69 2.93 27.22
CA LEU A 82 10.75 3.90 26.98
C LEU A 82 12.07 3.19 26.70
N ILE A 83 12.83 3.74 25.76
CA ILE A 83 14.22 3.36 25.49
C ILE A 83 15.06 4.62 25.70
N ILE A 84 15.87 4.60 26.75
CA ILE A 84 16.66 5.74 27.23
C ILE A 84 18.13 5.35 27.14
N ASP A 85 18.93 6.12 26.40
CA ASP A 85 20.34 5.80 26.10
C ASP A 85 20.54 4.36 25.57
N GLY A 86 19.62 3.92 24.72
CA GLY A 86 19.65 2.59 24.10
C GLY A 86 19.20 1.43 24.99
N LYS A 87 18.77 1.69 26.24
CA LYS A 87 18.27 0.67 27.17
C LYS A 87 16.77 0.78 27.36
N SER A 88 16.06 -0.33 27.22
CA SER A 88 14.63 -0.41 27.54
C SER A 88 14.42 -0.27 29.05
N ALA A 89 13.57 0.66 29.48
CA ALA A 89 13.27 0.90 30.88
C ALA A 89 11.96 1.68 31.08
N ASP A 90 11.10 1.26 32.01
CA ASP A 90 9.88 2.01 32.37
C ASP A 90 10.20 3.31 33.14
N SER A 91 11.39 3.34 33.72
CA SER A 91 11.93 4.50 34.43
C SER A 91 13.46 4.46 34.44
N ALA A 92 14.07 5.63 34.48
CA ALA A 92 15.49 5.80 34.70
C ALA A 92 15.72 6.98 35.65
N GLY A 93 16.79 6.91 36.45
CA GLY A 93 17.13 7.91 37.45
C GLY A 93 18.57 8.38 37.32
N ASN A 94 18.86 9.53 37.93
CA ASN A 94 20.21 10.13 37.97
C ASN A 94 20.83 10.33 36.57
N ILE A 95 20.03 10.69 35.57
CA ILE A 95 20.53 10.96 34.21
C ILE A 95 21.09 12.37 34.17
N MET A 96 22.34 12.51 33.73
CA MET A 96 22.99 13.81 33.58
C MET A 96 22.86 14.29 32.13
N VAL A 97 22.25 15.46 31.93
CA VAL A 97 22.19 16.13 30.63
C VAL A 97 23.10 17.35 30.70
N ARG A 98 24.18 17.35 29.90
CA ARG A 98 25.17 18.44 29.91
C ARG A 98 24.57 19.78 29.51
N GLY A 99 25.25 20.86 29.86
CA GLY A 99 24.88 22.19 29.40
C GLY A 99 24.88 22.25 27.88
N LYS A 100 23.84 22.87 27.31
CA LYS A 100 23.60 22.95 25.84
C LYS A 100 23.48 21.60 25.11
N ASP A 101 23.25 20.52 25.84
CA ASP A 101 23.13 19.18 25.28
C ASP A 101 21.68 18.66 25.34
N SER A 102 21.46 17.44 24.85
CA SER A 102 20.15 16.81 24.80
C SER A 102 20.19 15.33 25.11
N LEU A 103 19.06 14.83 25.61
CA LEU A 103 18.77 13.41 25.78
C LEU A 103 17.70 13.01 24.78
N ILE A 104 17.94 11.95 24.02
CA ILE A 104 16.94 11.36 23.13
C ILE A 104 16.29 10.18 23.84
N VAL A 105 14.97 10.21 23.95
CA VAL A 105 14.17 9.10 24.46
C VAL A 105 13.36 8.56 23.30
N PHE A 106 13.51 7.27 23.02
CA PHE A 106 12.62 6.57 22.08
C PHE A 106 11.46 5.96 22.85
N ILE A 107 10.30 5.93 22.21
CA ILE A 107 9.05 5.44 22.78
C ILE A 107 8.45 4.45 21.80
N LYS A 108 8.05 3.30 22.31
CA LYS A 108 7.21 2.32 21.61
C LYS A 108 5.90 2.15 22.36
N ALA A 109 4.93 1.52 21.73
CA ALA A 109 3.66 1.19 22.33
C ALA A 109 3.21 -0.22 21.92
N THR A 110 2.66 -0.95 22.87
CA THR A 110 1.99 -2.24 22.65
C THR A 110 0.65 -2.18 23.39
N VAL A 111 -0.44 -1.96 22.64
CA VAL A 111 -1.76 -1.82 23.23
C VAL A 111 -2.36 -3.21 23.46
N PRO A 112 -2.74 -3.57 24.70
CA PRO A 112 -3.39 -4.87 24.96
C PRO A 112 -4.80 -4.92 24.33
N PRO A 113 -5.27 -6.10 23.88
CA PRO A 113 -6.63 -6.26 23.38
C PRO A 113 -7.70 -5.90 24.42
N THR A 114 -8.84 -5.40 23.96
CA THR A 114 -10.00 -5.07 24.78
C THR A 114 -11.28 -5.67 24.18
N ALA A 115 -12.43 -5.46 24.83
CA ALA A 115 -13.74 -5.85 24.28
C ALA A 115 -14.33 -4.83 23.28
N GLU A 116 -13.69 -3.67 23.12
CA GLU A 116 -14.21 -2.56 22.31
C GLU A 116 -14.20 -2.88 20.82
N VAL A 117 -15.26 -2.52 20.11
CA VAL A 117 -15.32 -2.68 18.65
C VAL A 117 -14.79 -1.43 17.95
N ALA A 118 -15.18 -0.26 18.45
CA ALA A 118 -14.69 1.02 17.99
C ALA A 118 -13.25 1.28 18.44
N ALA A 119 -12.58 2.20 17.77
CA ALA A 119 -11.29 2.69 18.24
C ALA A 119 -11.46 3.42 19.60
N PHE A 120 -10.47 3.30 20.47
CA PHE A 120 -10.51 3.82 21.84
C PHE A 120 -9.25 4.61 22.18
N ASP A 121 -9.37 5.57 23.10
CA ASP A 121 -8.25 6.42 23.50
C ASP A 121 -7.19 5.66 24.31
N VAL A 122 -5.93 5.83 23.94
CA VAL A 122 -4.77 5.33 24.68
C VAL A 122 -3.90 6.51 25.08
N ARG A 123 -3.76 6.72 26.40
CA ARG A 123 -3.03 7.87 26.95
C ARG A 123 -2.10 7.48 28.08
N ASP A 124 -0.96 8.16 28.13
CA ASP A 124 -0.03 8.24 29.25
C ASP A 124 0.81 9.53 29.12
N SER A 125 1.84 9.70 29.94
CA SER A 125 2.80 10.78 29.83
C SER A 125 4.21 10.30 30.16
N ILE A 126 5.21 10.93 29.56
CA ILE A 126 6.59 10.87 30.08
C ILE A 126 6.70 11.97 31.12
N THR A 127 7.03 11.61 32.35
CA THR A 127 7.23 12.58 33.44
C THR A 127 8.71 12.65 33.79
N VAL A 128 9.22 13.88 33.92
CA VAL A 128 10.61 14.19 34.29
C VAL A 128 10.62 15.03 35.57
N LEU A 129 11.54 14.71 36.50
CA LEU A 129 11.79 15.50 37.70
C LEU A 129 13.24 16.01 37.72
N ILE A 130 13.41 17.32 37.86
CA ILE A 130 14.71 17.99 38.04
C ILE A 130 14.61 19.04 39.17
N ASN A 131 15.49 19.00 40.17
CA ASN A 131 15.55 20.00 41.26
C ASN A 131 14.16 20.30 41.90
N GLY A 132 13.29 19.29 42.03
CA GLY A 132 11.91 19.44 42.55
C GLY A 132 10.86 19.85 41.50
N ASN A 133 11.27 20.23 40.29
CA ASN A 133 10.37 20.63 39.21
C ASN A 133 9.95 19.44 38.36
N ARG A 134 8.64 19.24 38.29
CA ARG A 134 8.00 18.20 37.50
C ARG A 134 7.56 18.76 36.16
N GLN A 135 7.94 18.08 35.07
CA GLN A 135 7.50 18.41 33.72
C GLN A 135 7.00 17.13 33.03
N SER A 136 6.06 17.26 32.10
CA SER A 136 5.52 16.13 31.36
C SER A 136 5.42 16.39 29.87
N VAL A 137 5.44 15.30 29.11
CA VAL A 137 5.07 15.24 27.69
C VAL A 137 3.97 14.22 27.54
N GLU A 138 2.86 14.60 26.94
CA GLU A 138 1.70 13.72 26.75
C GLU A 138 1.98 12.67 25.67
N LEU A 139 1.56 11.44 25.91
CA LEU A 139 1.60 10.34 24.95
C LEU A 139 0.15 9.97 24.58
N THR A 140 -0.16 9.97 23.29
CA THR A 140 -1.52 9.73 22.81
C THR A 140 -1.54 8.80 21.61
N ALA A 141 -2.54 7.92 21.54
CA ALA A 141 -2.82 7.04 20.42
C ALA A 141 -4.30 6.64 20.42
N PHE A 142 -4.77 6.07 19.31
CA PHE A 142 -6.02 5.32 19.28
C PHE A 142 -5.72 3.82 19.25
N GLY A 143 -6.29 3.03 20.15
CA GLY A 143 -6.25 1.57 20.07
C GLY A 143 -7.36 1.03 19.16
N GLN A 144 -7.07 0.01 18.35
CA GLN A 144 -8.05 -0.67 17.52
C GLN A 144 -7.90 -2.19 17.63
N ASN A 145 -8.94 -2.87 18.15
CA ASN A 145 -8.98 -4.33 18.14
C ASN A 145 -9.06 -4.86 16.71
N VAL A 146 -8.39 -5.99 16.45
CA VAL A 146 -8.33 -6.63 15.13
C VAL A 146 -8.45 -8.15 15.23
N ASN A 147 -8.95 -8.76 14.16
CA ASN A 147 -8.79 -10.18 13.92
C ASN A 147 -7.37 -10.42 13.41
N PHE A 148 -6.49 -10.93 14.28
CA PHE A 148 -5.07 -11.09 13.99
C PHE A 148 -4.75 -12.45 13.33
N TYR A 149 -4.03 -12.42 12.21
CA TYR A 149 -3.54 -13.60 11.49
C TYR A 149 -2.03 -13.47 11.31
N ASN A 150 -1.29 -14.39 11.90
CA ASN A 150 0.16 -14.39 11.87
C ASN A 150 0.65 -15.78 11.47
N ASP A 151 1.12 -15.89 10.23
CA ASP A 151 1.52 -17.17 9.63
C ASP A 151 0.44 -18.25 9.78
N SER A 152 -0.75 -17.92 9.27
CA SER A 152 -1.99 -18.65 9.56
C SER A 152 -2.55 -19.33 8.32
N ILE A 153 -3.32 -20.39 8.53
CA ILE A 153 -3.92 -21.20 7.47
C ILE A 153 -5.44 -21.26 7.68
N ILE A 154 -6.19 -20.98 6.62
CA ILE A 154 -7.63 -21.20 6.53
C ILE A 154 -7.83 -22.60 5.95
N ASN A 155 -8.05 -23.56 6.85
CA ASN A 155 -8.22 -24.99 6.56
C ASN A 155 -9.70 -25.44 6.54
N GLN A 156 -10.62 -24.51 6.75
CA GLN A 156 -12.06 -24.69 6.65
C GLN A 156 -12.68 -23.43 6.04
N ASP A 157 -13.86 -23.56 5.42
CA ASP A 157 -14.54 -22.41 4.85
C ASP A 157 -14.79 -21.35 5.92
N ARG A 158 -14.48 -20.10 5.57
CA ARG A 158 -14.52 -19.00 6.53
C ARG A 158 -15.13 -17.76 5.91
N THR A 159 -15.97 -17.09 6.70
CA THR A 159 -16.55 -15.80 6.33
C THR A 159 -16.01 -14.71 7.25
N TRP A 160 -15.56 -13.62 6.65
CA TRP A 160 -15.14 -12.39 7.31
C TRP A 160 -16.23 -11.32 7.18
N ASN A 161 -16.48 -10.59 8.27
CA ASN A 161 -17.48 -9.53 8.36
C ASN A 161 -16.81 -8.19 8.76
N ASN A 162 -17.54 -7.09 8.66
CA ASN A 162 -16.99 -5.75 8.88
C ASN A 162 -16.92 -5.30 10.35
N ARG A 163 -17.22 -6.18 11.33
CA ARG A 163 -17.27 -5.80 12.76
C ARG A 163 -15.91 -5.31 13.27
N LEU A 164 -14.85 -6.06 12.99
CA LEU A 164 -13.47 -5.69 13.34
C LEU A 164 -12.59 -5.77 12.10
N PRO A 165 -11.57 -4.91 11.95
CA PRO A 165 -10.57 -5.07 10.91
C PRO A 165 -9.83 -6.42 11.03
N TYR A 166 -9.23 -6.84 9.93
CA TYR A 166 -8.36 -8.00 9.84
C TYR A 166 -6.92 -7.53 9.68
N LEU A 167 -6.00 -8.08 10.46
CA LEU A 167 -4.57 -7.79 10.32
C LEU A 167 -3.82 -9.08 9.97
N VAL A 168 -3.24 -9.11 8.77
CA VAL A 168 -2.36 -10.19 8.31
C VAL A 168 -0.92 -9.76 8.49
N TYR A 169 -0.23 -10.37 9.45
CA TYR A 169 1.12 -9.96 9.85
C TYR A 169 2.24 -10.66 9.04
N ARG A 170 1.96 -11.85 8.50
CA ARG A 170 2.88 -12.62 7.63
C ARG A 170 2.12 -13.21 6.45
N THR A 171 2.26 -14.51 6.18
CA THR A 171 1.46 -15.17 5.14
C THR A 171 0.14 -15.64 5.74
N LEU A 172 -0.96 -15.37 5.05
CA LEU A 172 -2.24 -16.04 5.28
C LEU A 172 -2.51 -16.96 4.09
N VAL A 173 -2.65 -18.25 4.34
CA VAL A 173 -2.94 -19.25 3.29
C VAL A 173 -4.41 -19.61 3.30
N VAL A 174 -5.08 -19.56 2.15
CA VAL A 174 -6.37 -20.23 1.93
C VAL A 174 -6.08 -21.57 1.28
N GLU A 175 -6.28 -22.67 2.01
CA GLU A 175 -5.92 -24.01 1.49
C GLU A 175 -6.76 -24.43 0.29
N ALA A 176 -6.24 -25.40 -0.46
CA ALA A 176 -6.95 -25.98 -1.59
C ALA A 176 -8.33 -26.52 -1.14
N ASN A 177 -9.34 -26.35 -2.00
CA ASN A 177 -10.74 -26.71 -1.73
C ASN A 177 -11.39 -25.99 -0.55
N LYS A 178 -10.79 -24.91 -0.03
CA LYS A 178 -11.37 -24.05 1.00
C LYS A 178 -11.70 -22.68 0.45
N THR A 179 -12.74 -22.08 1.00
CA THR A 179 -13.23 -20.76 0.59
C THR A 179 -13.06 -19.75 1.71
N LEU A 180 -12.40 -18.63 1.40
CA LEU A 180 -12.48 -17.41 2.20
C LEU A 180 -13.46 -16.44 1.55
N THR A 181 -14.56 -16.16 2.23
CA THR A 181 -15.55 -15.15 1.85
C THR A 181 -15.32 -13.87 2.67
N ILE A 182 -15.09 -12.75 2.01
CA ILE A 182 -14.90 -11.44 2.63
C ILE A 182 -16.11 -10.57 2.26
N GLN A 183 -16.94 -10.28 3.26
CA GLN A 183 -18.17 -9.50 3.06
C GLN A 183 -17.87 -8.00 2.90
N ARG A 184 -18.84 -7.28 2.33
CA ARG A 184 -18.83 -5.81 2.18
C ARG A 184 -18.35 -5.07 3.44
N GLY A 185 -17.66 -3.96 3.25
CA GLY A 185 -17.15 -3.10 4.32
C GLY A 185 -15.98 -3.67 5.13
N CYS A 186 -15.48 -4.88 4.84
CA CYS A 186 -14.29 -5.41 5.52
C CYS A 186 -13.06 -4.52 5.27
N ARG A 187 -12.26 -4.35 6.32
CA ARG A 187 -10.97 -3.64 6.31
C ARG A 187 -9.86 -4.63 6.59
N ILE A 188 -9.00 -4.87 5.61
CA ILE A 188 -7.90 -5.83 5.71
C ILE A 188 -6.57 -5.08 5.59
N TYR A 189 -5.79 -5.19 6.65
CA TYR A 189 -4.47 -4.61 6.78
C TYR A 189 -3.39 -5.68 6.68
N PHE A 190 -2.30 -5.35 6.01
CA PHE A 190 -1.16 -6.23 5.82
C PHE A 190 0.08 -5.56 6.40
N HIS A 191 0.82 -6.30 7.22
CA HIS A 191 2.14 -5.86 7.66
C HIS A 191 3.14 -5.88 6.51
N LYS A 192 4.32 -5.27 6.73
CA LYS A 192 5.41 -5.28 5.75
C LYS A 192 5.70 -6.70 5.26
N ASP A 193 5.72 -6.85 3.93
CA ASP A 193 5.98 -8.08 3.19
C ASP A 193 4.95 -9.22 3.40
N ALA A 194 3.88 -8.98 4.17
CA ALA A 194 2.77 -9.91 4.34
C ALA A 194 2.00 -10.15 3.03
N ARG A 195 1.38 -11.34 2.89
CA ARG A 195 0.62 -11.73 1.69
C ARG A 195 -0.59 -12.58 2.01
N LEU A 196 -1.59 -12.49 1.14
CA LEU A 196 -2.68 -13.46 1.06
C LEU A 196 -2.36 -14.46 -0.05
N PHE A 197 -2.06 -15.70 0.31
CA PHE A 197 -1.75 -16.77 -0.64
C PHE A 197 -2.95 -17.71 -0.79
N VAL A 198 -3.55 -17.76 -1.96
CA VAL A 198 -4.80 -18.47 -2.22
C VAL A 198 -4.49 -19.72 -3.02
N ARG A 199 -4.67 -20.90 -2.41
CA ARG A 199 -4.66 -22.22 -3.07
C ARG A 199 -6.05 -22.72 -3.39
N GLY A 200 -7.05 -22.33 -2.59
CA GLY A 200 -8.47 -22.60 -2.80
C GLY A 200 -9.17 -21.44 -3.51
N THR A 201 -10.21 -20.91 -2.87
CA THR A 201 -11.11 -19.90 -3.43
C THR A 201 -11.15 -18.64 -2.54
N LEU A 202 -11.01 -17.47 -3.16
CA LEU A 202 -11.27 -16.18 -2.52
C LEU A 202 -12.52 -15.54 -3.13
N ARG A 203 -13.48 -15.17 -2.27
CA ARG A 203 -14.66 -14.41 -2.66
C ARG A 203 -14.71 -13.09 -1.92
N VAL A 204 -14.43 -11.98 -2.60
CA VAL A 204 -14.56 -10.63 -2.05
C VAL A 204 -15.84 -10.02 -2.59
N GLU A 205 -16.78 -9.79 -1.68
CA GLU A 205 -18.19 -9.47 -1.95
C GLU A 205 -18.50 -8.05 -1.45
N GLY A 206 -17.77 -7.05 -1.97
CA GLY A 206 -18.00 -5.64 -1.66
C GLY A 206 -19.31 -5.11 -2.23
N SER A 207 -19.63 -3.86 -1.89
CA SER A 207 -20.69 -3.08 -2.55
C SER A 207 -20.19 -1.68 -2.90
N PHE A 208 -20.91 -0.94 -3.74
CA PHE A 208 -20.57 0.45 -4.05
C PHE A 208 -20.59 1.35 -2.80
N ALA A 209 -21.52 1.10 -1.87
CA ALA A 209 -21.61 1.85 -0.61
C ALA A 209 -20.54 1.42 0.41
N GLU A 210 -20.20 0.13 0.43
CA GLU A 210 -19.30 -0.48 1.41
C GLU A 210 -18.25 -1.36 0.71
N PRO A 211 -17.27 -0.74 0.04
CA PRO A 211 -16.22 -1.50 -0.63
C PRO A 211 -15.35 -2.24 0.38
N VAL A 212 -14.78 -3.37 -0.04
CA VAL A 212 -13.76 -4.07 0.75
C VAL A 212 -12.40 -3.41 0.52
N SER A 213 -11.65 -3.15 1.59
CA SER A 213 -10.34 -2.49 1.49
C SER A 213 -9.17 -3.40 1.84
N PHE A 214 -8.13 -3.38 1.01
CA PHE A 214 -6.85 -4.05 1.23
C PHE A 214 -5.73 -3.01 1.19
N SER A 215 -4.98 -2.86 2.29
CA SER A 215 -3.87 -1.91 2.38
C SER A 215 -2.82 -2.31 3.41
N GLY A 216 -1.69 -1.60 3.45
CA GLY A 216 -0.71 -1.72 4.52
C GLY A 216 -1.27 -1.30 5.89
N ASP A 217 -0.67 -1.81 6.96
CA ASP A 217 -1.03 -1.53 8.36
C ASP A 217 -0.46 -0.21 8.92
N ARG A 218 0.36 0.50 8.12
CA ARG A 218 0.89 1.84 8.42
C ARG A 218 -0.16 2.90 8.08
N LEU A 219 -0.96 3.28 9.07
CA LEU A 219 -2.09 4.20 8.90
C LEU A 219 -1.72 5.67 8.86
N GLU A 220 -0.45 6.02 9.13
CA GLU A 220 -0.06 7.41 9.20
C GLU A 220 -0.13 8.11 7.83
N LYS A 221 -0.41 9.42 7.84
CA LYS A 221 -0.61 10.23 6.63
C LYS A 221 0.49 10.07 5.57
N LEU A 222 1.76 9.98 6.00
CA LEU A 222 2.91 9.81 5.10
C LEU A 222 2.83 8.49 4.29
N TYR A 223 2.18 7.46 4.82
CA TYR A 223 2.06 6.14 4.19
C TYR A 223 0.75 5.99 3.38
N THR A 224 -0.13 6.99 3.36
CA THR A 224 -1.46 6.85 2.74
C THR A 224 -1.40 6.38 1.27
N ASN A 225 -0.41 6.85 0.50
CA ASN A 225 -0.21 6.49 -0.90
C ASN A 225 1.17 5.87 -1.18
N LEU A 226 1.92 5.47 -0.14
CA LEU A 226 3.26 4.91 -0.33
C LEU A 226 3.14 3.48 -0.90
N PRO A 227 3.70 3.17 -2.09
CA PRO A 227 3.65 1.83 -2.66
C PRO A 227 4.56 0.83 -1.91
N GLY A 228 4.34 -0.48 -2.10
CA GLY A 228 5.25 -1.52 -1.60
C GLY A 228 5.16 -1.80 -0.10
N GLN A 229 4.04 -1.49 0.55
CA GLN A 229 3.85 -1.74 1.98
C GLN A 229 3.56 -3.20 2.31
N TRP A 230 3.09 -4.00 1.36
CA TRP A 230 2.80 -5.42 1.53
C TRP A 230 2.95 -6.15 0.20
N SER A 231 3.02 -7.48 0.21
CA SER A 231 3.40 -8.24 -0.99
C SER A 231 2.30 -8.36 -2.03
N GLY A 232 1.03 -8.49 -1.61
CA GLY A 232 -0.11 -8.67 -2.52
C GLY A 232 -1.00 -9.89 -2.24
N ILE A 233 -2.00 -10.06 -3.11
CA ILE A 233 -2.83 -11.27 -3.19
C ILE A 233 -2.24 -12.17 -4.28
N HIS A 234 -1.96 -13.42 -3.94
CA HIS A 234 -1.36 -14.38 -4.87
C HIS A 234 -2.25 -15.61 -5.02
N PHE A 235 -2.85 -15.76 -6.20
CA PHE A 235 -3.57 -16.96 -6.62
C PHE A 235 -2.59 -17.99 -7.19
N SER A 236 -2.51 -19.15 -6.54
CA SER A 236 -1.64 -20.23 -6.96
C SER A 236 -2.19 -20.94 -8.22
N GLY A 237 -1.39 -21.87 -8.77
CA GLY A 237 -1.81 -22.74 -9.85
C GLY A 237 -3.08 -23.54 -9.56
N THR A 238 -3.32 -23.92 -8.30
CA THR A 238 -4.47 -24.75 -7.87
C THR A 238 -5.73 -23.93 -7.56
N SER A 239 -5.61 -22.61 -7.44
CA SER A 239 -6.74 -21.75 -7.09
C SER A 239 -7.72 -21.63 -8.25
N THR A 240 -9.02 -21.68 -7.95
CA THR A 240 -10.11 -21.62 -8.93
C THR A 240 -11.31 -20.84 -8.40
N ASN A 241 -12.19 -20.41 -9.30
CA ASN A 241 -13.48 -19.78 -8.98
C ASN A 241 -13.39 -18.53 -8.07
N ASN A 242 -12.36 -17.72 -8.26
CA ASN A 242 -12.15 -16.53 -7.45
C ASN A 242 -12.98 -15.35 -7.95
N LEU A 243 -13.45 -14.54 -7.01
CA LEU A 243 -14.18 -13.31 -7.28
C LEU A 243 -13.61 -12.19 -6.42
N ILE A 244 -13.32 -11.06 -7.05
CA ILE A 244 -13.11 -9.79 -6.36
C ILE A 244 -14.04 -8.76 -6.98
N ARG A 245 -15.05 -8.31 -6.22
CA ARG A 245 -15.91 -7.21 -6.64
C ARG A 245 -16.01 -6.09 -5.61
N ASN A 246 -16.11 -4.87 -6.11
CA ASN A 246 -16.27 -3.65 -5.31
C ASN A 246 -15.20 -3.56 -4.21
N ALA A 247 -13.93 -3.70 -4.61
CA ALA A 247 -12.79 -3.67 -3.71
C ALA A 247 -11.85 -2.49 -4.03
N VAL A 248 -11.14 -2.02 -3.01
CA VAL A 248 -10.03 -1.08 -3.14
C VAL A 248 -8.76 -1.77 -2.66
N ILE A 249 -7.87 -2.09 -3.60
CA ILE A 249 -6.57 -2.73 -3.32
C ILE A 249 -5.49 -1.68 -3.57
N ARG A 250 -4.69 -1.38 -2.55
CA ARG A 250 -3.69 -0.31 -2.65
C ARG A 250 -2.38 -0.59 -1.96
N ASN A 251 -1.34 0.12 -2.39
CA ASN A 251 -0.05 0.24 -1.71
C ASN A 251 0.71 -1.09 -1.58
N ALA A 252 0.49 -2.06 -2.48
CA ALA A 252 1.20 -3.33 -2.49
C ALA A 252 2.49 -3.25 -3.33
N LEU A 253 3.31 -4.30 -3.29
CA LEU A 253 4.35 -4.58 -4.26
C LEU A 253 3.70 -4.89 -5.60
N THR A 254 2.92 -5.97 -5.65
CA THR A 254 2.02 -6.34 -6.74
C THR A 254 0.64 -6.56 -6.16
N ALA A 255 -0.42 -5.93 -6.67
CA ALA A 255 -1.74 -6.06 -6.06
C ALA A 255 -2.29 -7.49 -6.15
N ILE A 256 -2.31 -8.02 -7.38
CA ILE A 256 -2.84 -9.33 -7.71
C ILE A 256 -1.82 -10.06 -8.57
N ARG A 257 -1.36 -11.21 -8.10
CA ARG A 257 -0.59 -12.17 -8.88
C ARG A 257 -1.43 -13.43 -9.13
N SER A 258 -1.46 -13.90 -10.36
CA SER A 258 -2.19 -15.12 -10.73
C SER A 258 -1.34 -16.01 -11.62
N ASP A 259 -1.05 -17.22 -11.14
CA ASP A 259 -0.19 -18.17 -11.83
C ASP A 259 -1.00 -19.33 -12.41
N SER A 260 -0.69 -19.72 -13.65
CA SER A 260 -1.27 -20.86 -14.36
C SER A 260 -2.79 -20.77 -14.60
N VAL A 261 -3.29 -21.61 -15.50
CA VAL A 261 -4.72 -21.77 -15.79
C VAL A 261 -5.19 -23.14 -15.31
N GLN A 262 -6.42 -23.21 -14.81
CA GLN A 262 -7.13 -24.46 -14.57
C GLN A 262 -8.56 -24.35 -15.09
N GLY A 263 -8.98 -25.33 -15.89
CA GLY A 263 -10.30 -25.34 -16.50
C GLY A 263 -10.53 -24.26 -17.57
N ILE A 264 -11.78 -24.13 -17.99
CA ILE A 264 -12.22 -23.23 -19.07
C ILE A 264 -12.75 -21.89 -18.51
N ALA A 265 -13.29 -21.91 -17.29
CA ALA A 265 -13.78 -20.71 -16.62
C ALA A 265 -12.62 -19.75 -16.24
N PRO A 266 -12.87 -18.44 -16.16
CA PRO A 266 -11.86 -17.51 -15.66
C PRO A 266 -11.45 -17.89 -14.23
N LYS A 267 -10.15 -17.95 -13.96
CA LYS A 267 -9.61 -18.22 -12.62
C LYS A 267 -10.00 -17.13 -11.64
N LEU A 268 -10.03 -15.89 -12.11
CA LEU A 268 -10.45 -14.72 -11.36
C LEU A 268 -11.44 -13.89 -12.19
N VAL A 269 -12.54 -13.50 -11.54
CA VAL A 269 -13.37 -12.37 -11.99
C VAL A 269 -13.04 -11.18 -11.10
N LEU A 270 -12.60 -10.08 -11.71
CA LEU A 270 -12.32 -8.81 -11.04
C LEU A 270 -13.30 -7.75 -11.57
N ALA A 271 -14.17 -7.22 -10.71
CA ALA A 271 -15.20 -6.29 -11.15
C ALA A 271 -15.34 -5.07 -10.25
N ASN A 272 -15.69 -3.91 -10.82
CA ASN A 272 -16.06 -2.69 -10.08
C ASN A 272 -15.04 -2.30 -9.00
N SER A 273 -13.75 -2.55 -9.24
CA SER A 273 -12.70 -2.43 -8.23
C SER A 273 -11.63 -1.41 -8.61
N ILE A 274 -10.98 -0.85 -7.60
CA ILE A 274 -9.89 0.10 -7.73
C ILE A 274 -8.59 -0.56 -7.30
N VAL A 275 -7.60 -0.56 -8.18
CA VAL A 275 -6.26 -1.08 -7.94
C VAL A 275 -5.25 0.06 -8.11
N LYS A 276 -4.57 0.48 -7.04
CA LYS A 276 -3.76 1.72 -7.09
C LYS A 276 -2.49 1.75 -6.27
N ASN A 277 -1.54 2.58 -6.69
CA ASN A 277 -0.31 2.88 -5.96
C ASN A 277 0.53 1.61 -5.70
N MET A 278 0.86 0.85 -6.75
CA MET A 278 1.67 -0.38 -6.60
C MET A 278 3.13 -0.10 -6.93
N GLN A 279 4.05 -0.75 -6.21
CA GLN A 279 5.48 -0.54 -6.45
C GLN A 279 5.92 -1.16 -7.79
N VAL A 280 5.39 -2.34 -8.12
CA VAL A 280 5.69 -3.08 -9.34
C VAL A 280 4.48 -3.08 -10.25
N SER A 281 3.38 -3.73 -9.84
CA SER A 281 2.26 -3.96 -10.75
C SER A 281 0.87 -4.00 -10.12
N GLY A 282 -0.15 -3.58 -10.88
CA GLY A 282 -1.56 -3.74 -10.50
C GLY A 282 -2.00 -5.20 -10.60
N PHE A 283 -1.83 -5.80 -11.78
CA PHE A 283 -2.06 -7.21 -12.02
C PHE A 283 -0.84 -7.84 -12.72
N SER A 284 -0.46 -9.04 -12.27
CA SER A 284 0.56 -9.88 -12.91
C SER A 284 0.05 -11.31 -13.09
N GLY A 285 -0.28 -11.64 -14.33
CA GLY A 285 -0.72 -12.96 -14.76
C GLY A 285 0.40 -13.70 -15.50
N TYR A 286 0.63 -14.96 -15.13
CA TYR A 286 1.58 -15.85 -15.79
C TYR A 286 0.83 -17.07 -16.30
N ARG A 287 0.52 -17.12 -17.61
CA ARG A 287 -0.31 -18.16 -18.24
C ARG A 287 -1.62 -18.42 -17.48
N THR A 288 -2.42 -17.38 -17.26
CA THR A 288 -3.62 -17.45 -16.41
C THR A 288 -4.90 -17.04 -17.15
N SER A 289 -6.06 -17.09 -16.51
CA SER A 289 -7.32 -16.60 -17.07
C SER A 289 -7.98 -15.56 -16.15
N LEU A 290 -8.36 -14.41 -16.73
CA LEU A 290 -8.96 -13.29 -16.01
C LEU A 290 -10.12 -12.70 -16.82
N ALA A 291 -11.25 -12.49 -16.16
CA ALA A 291 -12.30 -11.60 -16.62
C ALA A 291 -12.27 -10.32 -15.76
N ALA A 292 -12.04 -9.16 -16.38
CA ALA A 292 -11.97 -7.88 -15.68
C ALA A 292 -12.99 -6.89 -16.24
N PHE A 293 -13.89 -6.44 -15.38
CA PHE A 293 -15.02 -5.60 -15.78
C PHE A 293 -15.10 -4.32 -14.96
N ASN A 294 -15.16 -3.17 -15.63
CA ASN A 294 -15.45 -1.90 -14.98
C ASN A 294 -14.49 -1.56 -13.81
N ASN A 295 -13.20 -1.81 -14.00
CA ASN A 295 -12.18 -1.54 -12.98
C ASN A 295 -11.35 -0.30 -13.31
N LEU A 296 -10.80 0.32 -12.27
CA LEU A 296 -9.83 1.40 -12.40
C LEU A 296 -8.47 0.95 -11.84
N PHE A 297 -7.46 0.97 -12.71
CA PHE A 297 -6.06 0.73 -12.36
C PHE A 297 -5.28 2.02 -12.57
N TYR A 298 -4.55 2.48 -11.55
CA TYR A 298 -3.68 3.64 -11.71
C TYR A 298 -2.47 3.67 -10.80
N ASN A 299 -1.46 4.43 -11.23
CA ASN A 299 -0.24 4.70 -10.47
C ASN A 299 0.49 3.41 -10.04
N CYS A 300 1.05 2.67 -11.00
CA CYS A 300 1.96 1.56 -10.71
C CYS A 300 3.37 1.85 -11.25
N GLY A 301 4.40 1.44 -10.51
CA GLY A 301 5.80 1.74 -10.86
C GLY A 301 6.27 1.12 -12.18
N GLN A 302 5.73 -0.05 -12.56
CA GLN A 302 5.99 -0.66 -13.87
C GLN A 302 4.68 -0.79 -14.66
N TYR A 303 3.91 -1.85 -14.41
CA TYR A 303 2.73 -2.22 -15.20
C TYR A 303 1.45 -1.98 -14.40
N LEU A 304 0.43 -1.38 -15.00
CA LEU A 304 -0.93 -1.51 -14.45
C LEU A 304 -1.44 -2.94 -14.65
N PHE A 305 -1.13 -3.52 -15.81
CA PHE A 305 -1.55 -4.86 -16.19
C PHE A 305 -0.43 -5.58 -16.95
N TYR A 306 0.00 -6.73 -16.43
CA TYR A 306 1.03 -7.56 -17.02
C TYR A 306 0.49 -8.98 -17.22
N GLY A 307 0.15 -9.35 -18.45
CA GLY A 307 -0.32 -10.68 -18.83
C GLY A 307 0.71 -11.42 -19.67
N ALA A 308 1.57 -12.22 -19.04
CA ALA A 308 2.68 -12.87 -19.72
C ALA A 308 2.51 -14.38 -19.87
N PHE A 309 3.28 -14.95 -20.80
CA PHE A 309 3.39 -16.38 -21.07
C PHE A 309 2.07 -17.02 -21.56
N GLY A 310 1.25 -16.22 -22.23
CA GLY A 310 -0.09 -16.60 -22.69
C GLY A 310 -1.17 -16.38 -21.65
N GLY A 311 -2.32 -17.00 -21.87
CA GLY A 311 -3.52 -16.88 -21.04
C GLY A 311 -4.73 -16.32 -21.78
N THR A 312 -5.84 -16.24 -21.06
CA THR A 312 -7.12 -15.75 -21.59
C THR A 312 -7.57 -14.53 -20.80
N TYR A 313 -7.66 -13.38 -21.46
CA TYR A 313 -7.97 -12.10 -20.83
C TYR A 313 -9.20 -11.47 -21.50
N ASN A 314 -10.27 -11.32 -20.72
CA ASN A 314 -11.50 -10.66 -21.14
C ASN A 314 -11.64 -9.36 -20.34
N LEU A 315 -11.21 -8.23 -20.92
CA LEU A 315 -11.20 -6.92 -20.26
C LEU A 315 -12.22 -6.01 -20.93
N LYS A 316 -13.26 -5.60 -20.19
CA LYS A 316 -14.29 -4.67 -20.69
C LYS A 316 -14.53 -3.51 -19.73
N GLN A 317 -14.70 -2.30 -20.28
CA GLN A 317 -14.98 -1.09 -19.51
C GLN A 317 -13.94 -0.75 -18.43
N ASN A 318 -12.67 -1.13 -18.61
CA ASN A 318 -11.63 -0.80 -17.63
C ASN A 318 -10.89 0.48 -18.00
N THR A 319 -10.39 1.20 -17.00
CA THR A 319 -9.46 2.32 -17.18
C THR A 319 -8.12 1.96 -16.58
N PHE A 320 -7.07 2.02 -17.39
CA PHE A 320 -5.68 1.85 -17.02
C PHE A 320 -4.96 3.18 -17.26
N ALA A 321 -4.66 3.92 -16.19
CA ALA A 321 -4.10 5.27 -16.28
C ALA A 321 -2.82 5.45 -15.43
N ASN A 322 -1.68 5.69 -16.10
CA ASN A 322 -0.39 5.97 -15.44
C ASN A 322 0.15 7.37 -15.83
N GLU A 323 -0.57 8.41 -15.42
CA GLU A 323 -0.15 9.81 -15.65
C GLU A 323 -0.22 10.71 -14.41
N GLY A 324 -0.87 10.27 -13.32
CA GLY A 324 -1.10 11.10 -12.14
C GLY A 324 0.12 11.36 -11.25
N PHE A 325 1.19 10.57 -11.38
CA PHE A 325 2.42 10.71 -10.58
C PHE A 325 3.67 10.59 -11.46
N ILE A 326 4.58 11.55 -11.31
CA ILE A 326 5.81 11.63 -12.10
C ILE A 326 6.89 10.78 -11.43
N PHE A 327 6.87 9.47 -11.70
CA PHE A 327 8.05 8.62 -11.55
C PHE A 327 8.60 8.31 -12.95
N PRO A 328 9.93 8.21 -13.14
CA PRO A 328 10.48 7.81 -14.43
C PRO A 328 10.05 6.38 -14.73
N ARG A 329 9.09 6.22 -15.64
CA ARG A 329 8.61 4.93 -16.13
C ARG A 329 9.37 4.55 -17.39
N GLN A 330 9.61 3.26 -17.55
CA GLN A 330 10.24 2.66 -18.75
C GLN A 330 9.38 1.54 -19.34
N MET A 331 8.39 1.05 -18.58
CA MET A 331 7.51 -0.06 -18.97
C MET A 331 6.13 0.48 -19.33
N SER A 332 5.51 -0.06 -20.38
CA SER A 332 4.14 0.27 -20.78
C SER A 332 3.13 -0.04 -19.67
N SER A 333 2.00 0.66 -19.63
CA SER A 333 0.96 0.42 -18.62
C SER A 333 0.37 -0.98 -18.74
N VAL A 334 0.13 -1.43 -19.97
CA VAL A 334 -0.46 -2.72 -20.27
C VAL A 334 0.49 -3.46 -21.20
N TYR A 335 0.80 -4.70 -20.82
CA TYR A 335 1.68 -5.58 -21.56
C TYR A 335 1.10 -6.98 -21.64
N PHE A 336 1.09 -7.54 -22.84
CA PHE A 336 0.77 -8.94 -23.08
C PHE A 336 1.87 -9.65 -23.86
N SER A 337 2.15 -10.90 -23.49
CA SER A 337 3.03 -11.78 -24.26
C SER A 337 2.56 -13.22 -24.27
N ASP A 338 2.86 -13.92 -25.35
CA ASP A 338 2.55 -15.34 -25.54
C ASP A 338 3.76 -16.26 -25.31
N PHE A 339 4.88 -15.74 -24.82
CA PHE A 339 6.14 -16.50 -24.72
C PHE A 339 6.91 -16.21 -23.43
N ASP A 340 7.65 -17.21 -22.94
CA ASP A 340 8.57 -17.09 -21.81
C ASP A 340 10.02 -16.86 -22.31
N PRO A 341 10.58 -15.64 -22.19
CA PRO A 341 11.94 -15.35 -22.62
C PRO A 341 13.00 -16.00 -21.71
N GLY A 342 12.65 -16.49 -20.52
CA GLY A 342 13.56 -17.13 -19.57
C GLY A 342 13.84 -18.60 -19.88
N LYS A 343 13.25 -19.16 -20.94
CA LYS A 343 13.43 -20.55 -21.36
C LYS A 343 14.21 -20.64 -22.67
N THR A 344 15.10 -21.65 -22.74
CA THR A 344 15.87 -21.98 -23.94
C THR A 344 15.64 -23.46 -24.28
N PRO A 345 14.95 -23.81 -25.38
CA PRO A 345 14.31 -22.89 -26.35
C PRO A 345 13.14 -22.11 -25.73
N VAL A 346 12.78 -20.98 -26.35
CA VAL A 346 11.65 -20.14 -25.92
C VAL A 346 10.37 -20.98 -25.97
N ILE A 347 9.63 -20.99 -24.85
CA ILE A 347 8.35 -21.69 -24.76
C ILE A 347 7.25 -20.68 -25.06
N THR A 348 6.33 -21.03 -25.97
CA THR A 348 5.13 -20.25 -26.27
C THR A 348 3.90 -20.86 -25.59
N GLY A 349 2.90 -20.04 -25.32
CA GLY A 349 1.58 -20.43 -24.82
C GLY A 349 0.49 -19.64 -25.55
N GLU A 350 -0.70 -20.20 -25.67
CA GLU A 350 -1.81 -19.52 -26.35
C GLU A 350 -2.20 -18.23 -25.60
N LEU A 351 -2.41 -17.15 -26.37
CA LEU A 351 -2.83 -15.85 -25.86
C LEU A 351 -4.15 -15.45 -26.52
N SER A 352 -5.23 -15.44 -25.72
CA SER A 352 -6.56 -14.98 -26.12
C SER A 352 -6.88 -13.65 -25.44
N LEU A 353 -7.17 -12.63 -26.25
CA LEU A 353 -7.42 -11.26 -25.81
C LEU A 353 -8.76 -10.74 -26.33
N THR A 354 -9.59 -10.29 -25.39
CA THR A 354 -10.79 -9.49 -25.67
C THR A 354 -10.67 -8.18 -24.90
N LEU A 355 -10.44 -7.08 -25.61
CA LEU A 355 -10.40 -5.72 -25.08
C LEU A 355 -11.55 -4.94 -25.69
N VAL A 356 -12.56 -4.58 -24.89
CA VAL A 356 -13.72 -3.81 -25.36
C VAL A 356 -14.01 -2.61 -24.47
N ASN A 357 -14.19 -1.42 -25.05
CA ASN A 357 -14.50 -0.18 -24.32
C ASN A 357 -13.49 0.16 -23.20
N ASN A 358 -12.21 -0.18 -23.33
CA ASN A 358 -11.21 0.17 -22.31
C ASN A 358 -10.52 1.49 -22.63
N ILE A 359 -9.99 2.15 -21.61
CA ILE A 359 -9.03 3.25 -21.73
C ILE A 359 -7.66 2.77 -21.25
N ILE A 360 -6.61 2.94 -22.06
CA ILE A 360 -5.22 2.62 -21.70
C ILE A 360 -4.34 3.84 -22.00
N TRP A 361 -3.99 4.58 -20.96
CA TRP A 361 -3.34 5.87 -21.09
C TRP A 361 -2.24 6.10 -20.04
N GLY A 362 -1.32 7.00 -20.35
CA GLY A 362 -0.18 7.30 -19.48
C GLY A 362 0.87 8.18 -20.13
N SER A 363 1.94 8.42 -19.37
CA SER A 363 3.01 9.35 -19.74
C SER A 363 3.94 8.86 -20.86
N LEU A 364 3.99 7.57 -21.17
CA LEU A 364 4.88 7.03 -22.20
C LEU A 364 4.29 7.19 -23.61
N ALA A 365 5.12 7.09 -24.65
CA ALA A 365 4.65 7.09 -26.05
C ALA A 365 3.85 5.81 -26.40
N THR A 366 4.13 4.71 -25.71
CA THR A 366 3.45 3.43 -25.88
C THR A 366 3.01 2.89 -24.53
N GLU A 367 1.70 2.78 -24.34
CA GLU A 367 1.10 2.31 -23.09
C GLU A 367 0.42 0.94 -23.25
N LEU A 368 0.16 0.49 -24.47
CA LEU A 368 -0.25 -0.87 -24.79
C LEU A 368 0.81 -1.56 -25.66
N VAL A 369 1.29 -2.71 -25.18
CA VAL A 369 2.18 -3.62 -25.91
C VAL A 369 1.56 -5.02 -25.93
N ILE A 370 1.56 -5.64 -27.11
CA ILE A 370 1.16 -7.03 -27.32
C ILE A 370 2.25 -7.69 -28.15
N GLU A 371 3.02 -8.58 -27.55
CA GLU A 371 4.08 -9.33 -28.23
C GLU A 371 3.66 -10.78 -28.48
N ARG A 372 3.91 -11.26 -29.69
CA ARG A 372 3.65 -12.64 -30.07
C ARG A 372 4.85 -13.29 -30.74
N LYS A 373 5.12 -14.54 -30.37
CA LYS A 373 6.11 -15.42 -30.99
C LYS A 373 5.51 -16.76 -31.42
N ALA A 374 4.33 -17.14 -30.93
CA ALA A 374 3.66 -18.34 -31.41
C ALA A 374 3.30 -18.18 -32.89
N THR A 375 3.77 -19.11 -33.73
CA THR A 375 3.50 -19.13 -35.17
C THR A 375 2.32 -20.03 -35.55
N THR A 376 1.81 -20.82 -34.58
CA THR A 376 0.73 -21.80 -34.76
C THR A 376 -0.21 -21.77 -33.55
N GLY A 377 -1.52 -21.84 -33.80
CA GLY A 377 -2.58 -21.83 -32.77
C GLY A 377 -3.65 -20.77 -33.04
N ALA A 378 -4.89 -21.05 -32.63
CA ALA A 378 -6.04 -20.14 -32.80
C ALA A 378 -6.00 -18.99 -31.77
N ALA A 379 -4.96 -18.15 -31.84
CA ALA A 379 -4.88 -16.94 -31.03
C ALA A 379 -6.04 -16.00 -31.41
N THR A 380 -6.94 -15.74 -30.47
CA THR A 380 -8.05 -14.79 -30.67
C THR A 380 -7.64 -13.43 -30.15
N GLN A 381 -7.80 -12.41 -31.00
CA GLN A 381 -7.58 -11.02 -30.62
C GLN A 381 -8.77 -10.19 -31.08
N LEU A 382 -9.54 -9.67 -30.13
CA LEU A 382 -10.60 -8.70 -30.36
C LEU A 382 -10.25 -7.41 -29.62
N LEU A 383 -9.98 -6.34 -30.37
CA LEU A 383 -9.84 -4.99 -29.85
C LEU A 383 -10.95 -4.15 -30.46
N LEU A 384 -11.92 -3.73 -29.66
CA LEU A 384 -13.06 -2.95 -30.13
C LEU A 384 -13.34 -1.77 -29.21
N THR A 385 -13.54 -0.58 -29.80
CA THR A 385 -13.98 0.65 -29.14
C THR A 385 -13.14 1.06 -27.92
N ASN A 386 -11.86 0.68 -27.90
CA ASN A 386 -10.91 1.12 -26.88
C ASN A 386 -10.31 2.48 -27.24
N LEU A 387 -9.86 3.23 -26.23
CA LEU A 387 -8.95 4.37 -26.39
C LEU A 387 -7.58 3.98 -25.83
N PHE A 388 -6.52 4.03 -26.64
CA PHE A 388 -5.18 3.74 -26.12
C PHE A 388 -4.04 4.48 -26.82
N LYS A 389 -2.92 4.59 -26.08
CA LYS A 389 -1.68 5.20 -26.58
C LYS A 389 -0.69 4.14 -27.08
N THR A 390 -0.24 4.25 -28.32
CA THR A 390 0.77 3.35 -28.90
C THR A 390 1.52 3.97 -30.06
N SER A 391 2.83 3.68 -30.15
CA SER A 391 3.64 3.90 -31.36
C SER A 391 3.63 2.70 -32.32
N ASN A 392 3.01 1.59 -31.92
CA ASN A 392 2.94 0.39 -32.76
C ASN A 392 1.80 0.50 -33.77
N THR A 393 2.15 0.75 -35.03
CA THR A 393 1.18 0.95 -36.12
C THR A 393 0.37 -0.31 -36.44
N SER A 394 0.83 -1.51 -36.08
CA SER A 394 0.12 -2.76 -36.37
C SER A 394 -1.13 -2.97 -35.53
N LEU A 395 -1.27 -2.23 -34.42
CA LEU A 395 -2.48 -2.24 -33.59
C LEU A 395 -3.55 -1.27 -34.09
N LEU A 396 -3.20 -0.38 -35.03
CA LEU A 396 -4.12 0.62 -35.58
C LEU A 396 -5.19 -0.04 -36.45
N ASN A 397 -6.45 0.16 -36.08
CA ASN A 397 -7.61 -0.37 -36.77
C ASN A 397 -8.81 0.57 -36.53
N PRO A 398 -9.74 0.72 -37.49
CA PRO A 398 -10.80 1.73 -37.41
C PRO A 398 -11.79 1.53 -36.24
N GLY A 399 -11.78 0.36 -35.58
CA GLY A 399 -12.64 0.07 -34.45
C GLY A 399 -12.21 0.70 -33.13
N ASN A 400 -11.03 1.33 -33.04
CA ASN A 400 -10.51 1.91 -31.80
C ASN A 400 -10.04 3.37 -32.00
N ASN A 401 -9.84 4.08 -30.90
CA ASN A 401 -9.29 5.42 -30.86
C ASN A 401 -7.83 5.38 -30.36
N PHE A 402 -6.92 6.05 -31.07
CA PHE A 402 -5.49 5.97 -30.83
C PHE A 402 -4.89 7.33 -30.57
N ASN A 403 -3.99 7.39 -29.59
CA ASN A 403 -3.13 8.55 -29.34
C ASN A 403 -3.91 9.88 -29.15
N ALA A 404 -5.20 9.80 -28.83
CA ALA A 404 -6.04 10.92 -28.48
C ALA A 404 -6.17 10.99 -26.96
N ASP A 405 -5.87 12.15 -26.37
CA ASP A 405 -5.91 12.34 -24.93
C ASP A 405 -7.33 12.05 -24.37
N PRO A 406 -7.48 11.20 -23.34
CA PRO A 406 -8.77 10.93 -22.73
C PRO A 406 -9.35 12.12 -21.95
N PHE A 407 -8.60 13.21 -21.75
CA PHE A 407 -9.01 14.42 -21.04
C PHE A 407 -9.60 14.10 -19.65
N PHE A 408 -8.88 13.31 -18.84
CA PHE A 408 -9.29 13.05 -17.47
C PHE A 408 -9.35 14.35 -16.64
N ILE A 409 -10.33 14.45 -15.74
CA ILE A 409 -10.58 15.68 -14.96
C ILE A 409 -9.36 16.07 -14.10
N SER A 410 -8.80 15.14 -13.32
CA SER A 410 -7.65 15.44 -12.45
C SER A 410 -6.89 14.16 -12.04
N PRO A 411 -6.04 13.60 -12.93
CA PRO A 411 -5.24 12.40 -12.65
C PRO A 411 -4.37 12.50 -11.39
N GLN A 412 -3.82 13.68 -11.10
CA GLN A 412 -2.96 13.93 -9.93
C GLN A 412 -3.72 13.79 -8.60
N ALA A 413 -5.04 14.03 -8.63
CA ALA A 413 -5.94 13.80 -7.50
C ALA A 413 -6.56 12.38 -7.52
N GLY A 414 -6.21 11.54 -8.49
CA GLY A 414 -6.80 10.22 -8.70
C GLY A 414 -8.23 10.26 -9.28
N ILE A 415 -8.60 11.35 -9.95
CA ILE A 415 -9.92 11.52 -10.58
C ILE A 415 -9.80 11.25 -12.08
N TYR A 416 -10.20 10.04 -12.48
CA TYR A 416 -10.13 9.53 -13.87
C TYR A 416 -11.48 9.52 -14.58
N ARG A 417 -12.42 10.36 -14.13
CA ARG A 417 -13.62 10.68 -14.92
C ARG A 417 -13.22 11.48 -16.15
N LEU A 418 -13.99 11.33 -17.22
CA LEU A 418 -13.74 12.02 -18.49
C LEU A 418 -14.24 13.47 -18.43
N GLY A 419 -13.45 14.40 -18.94
CA GLY A 419 -13.89 15.77 -19.20
C GLY A 419 -14.67 15.89 -20.50
N ASN A 420 -15.36 17.02 -20.69
CA ASN A 420 -16.33 17.23 -21.77
C ASN A 420 -15.75 17.16 -23.20
N MET A 421 -14.43 17.25 -23.36
CA MET A 421 -13.76 17.15 -24.66
C MET A 421 -13.18 15.76 -24.92
N SER A 422 -13.44 14.80 -24.02
CA SER A 422 -12.87 13.47 -24.14
C SER A 422 -13.37 12.76 -25.39
N PRO A 423 -12.48 12.21 -26.21
CA PRO A 423 -12.86 11.48 -27.40
C PRO A 423 -13.31 10.04 -27.06
N ALA A 424 -13.38 9.68 -25.78
CA ALA A 424 -13.99 8.46 -25.26
C ALA A 424 -15.47 8.61 -24.88
N LEU A 425 -16.01 9.85 -24.87
CA LEU A 425 -17.42 10.10 -24.57
C LEU A 425 -18.34 9.45 -25.60
N ASN A 426 -19.29 8.62 -25.15
CA ASN A 426 -20.31 7.99 -25.98
C ASN A 426 -19.74 7.21 -27.19
N LYS A 427 -18.55 6.59 -27.04
CA LYS A 427 -17.86 5.82 -28.10
C LYS A 427 -17.84 4.31 -27.87
N GLY A 428 -18.22 3.87 -26.68
CA GLY A 428 -18.30 2.46 -26.32
C GLY A 428 -19.43 1.75 -27.06
N ILE A 429 -19.17 0.52 -27.49
CA ILE A 429 -20.20 -0.33 -28.07
C ILE A 429 -21.21 -0.76 -27.00
N ASP A 430 -22.42 -1.09 -27.45
CA ASP A 430 -23.46 -1.68 -26.61
C ASP A 430 -23.05 -3.09 -26.14
N LEU A 431 -23.00 -3.27 -24.83
CA LEU A 431 -22.65 -4.53 -24.16
C LEU A 431 -23.87 -5.18 -23.50
N SER A 432 -25.10 -4.75 -23.78
CA SER A 432 -26.34 -5.28 -23.19
C SER A 432 -26.56 -6.77 -23.44
N MET A 433 -26.01 -7.29 -24.55
CA MET A 433 -26.04 -8.71 -24.90
C MET A 433 -24.86 -9.51 -24.32
N ASP A 434 -23.95 -8.86 -23.59
CA ASP A 434 -22.83 -9.53 -22.95
C ASP A 434 -23.30 -10.40 -21.78
N PRO A 435 -22.81 -11.65 -21.63
CA PRO A 435 -23.19 -12.51 -20.50
C PRO A 435 -22.92 -11.90 -19.12
N ASP A 436 -21.92 -11.03 -19.02
CA ASP A 436 -21.52 -10.37 -17.78
C ASP A 436 -22.20 -9.00 -17.58
N PHE A 437 -23.11 -8.59 -18.48
CA PHE A 437 -23.71 -7.26 -18.48
C PHE A 437 -24.44 -6.95 -17.18
N ASN A 438 -25.44 -7.76 -16.84
CA ASN A 438 -26.28 -7.54 -15.67
C ASN A 438 -25.51 -7.66 -14.34
N ASN A 439 -24.39 -8.39 -14.34
CA ASN A 439 -23.59 -8.62 -13.15
C ASN A 439 -22.57 -7.49 -12.91
N TYR A 440 -21.92 -7.00 -13.97
CA TYR A 440 -20.72 -6.17 -13.83
C TYR A 440 -20.58 -4.98 -14.78
N LEU A 441 -21.41 -4.87 -15.83
CA LEU A 441 -21.25 -3.81 -16.86
C LEU A 441 -22.47 -2.90 -17.03
N SER A 442 -23.57 -3.16 -16.32
CA SER A 442 -24.80 -2.35 -16.40
C SER A 442 -24.67 -0.97 -15.74
N VAL A 443 -23.69 -0.82 -14.85
CA VAL A 443 -23.36 0.42 -14.15
C VAL A 443 -21.86 0.72 -14.21
N ASP A 444 -21.49 1.96 -13.99
CA ASP A 444 -20.11 2.42 -13.87
C ASP A 444 -19.55 2.22 -12.45
N LEU A 445 -18.30 2.64 -12.23
CA LEU A 445 -17.60 2.49 -10.95
C LEU A 445 -18.22 3.32 -9.80
N GLN A 446 -19.09 4.29 -10.12
CA GLN A 446 -19.85 5.11 -9.17
C GLN A 446 -21.31 4.65 -9.01
N ASN A 447 -21.67 3.48 -9.57
CA ASN A 447 -23.04 2.95 -9.61
C ASN A 447 -24.01 3.78 -10.47
N THR A 448 -23.50 4.54 -11.44
CA THR A 448 -24.28 5.24 -12.46
C THR A 448 -24.65 4.26 -13.57
N LYS A 449 -25.94 4.21 -13.96
CA LYS A 449 -26.40 3.35 -15.06
C LYS A 449 -25.73 3.79 -16.38
N ARG A 450 -25.23 2.82 -17.14
CA ARG A 450 -24.68 3.10 -18.47
C ARG A 450 -25.80 3.32 -19.49
N ASN A 451 -25.66 4.39 -20.27
CA ASN A 451 -26.48 4.65 -21.44
C ASN A 451 -25.68 4.27 -22.69
N PHE A 452 -26.35 3.85 -23.76
CA PHE A 452 -25.67 3.42 -24.99
C PHE A 452 -25.84 4.44 -26.12
N PRO A 453 -24.78 4.73 -26.90
CA PRO A 453 -23.41 4.23 -26.75
C PRO A 453 -22.76 4.74 -25.46
N SER A 454 -22.10 3.83 -24.74
CA SER A 454 -21.54 4.13 -23.41
C SER A 454 -20.24 4.91 -23.52
N GLU A 455 -19.83 5.58 -22.46
CA GLU A 455 -18.44 6.01 -22.34
C GLU A 455 -17.51 4.79 -22.31
N ALA A 456 -16.33 4.90 -22.95
CA ALA A 456 -15.28 3.92 -22.74
C ALA A 456 -14.64 4.15 -21.36
N GLY A 457 -14.15 3.08 -20.74
CA GLY A 457 -13.51 3.13 -19.42
C GLY A 457 -14.48 2.87 -18.27
N SER A 458 -14.05 3.20 -17.05
CA SER A 458 -14.71 2.74 -15.83
C SER A 458 -15.79 3.69 -15.30
N TYR A 459 -16.04 4.80 -15.99
CA TYR A 459 -16.97 5.84 -15.57
C TYR A 459 -18.04 6.10 -16.63
N GLU A 460 -19.14 6.70 -16.20
CA GLU A 460 -20.20 7.28 -17.03
C GLU A 460 -20.54 8.66 -16.44
N ASN A 461 -20.59 9.71 -17.26
CA ASN A 461 -20.89 11.08 -16.77
C ASN A 461 -22.37 11.45 -16.72
#